data_AF-A0A5S6QUW5-F1
#
_entry.id   AF-A0A5S6QUW5-F1
#
_cell.length_a   1.000
_cell.length_b   1.000
_cell.length_c   1.000
_cell.angle_alpha   90.00
_cell.angle_beta   90.00
_cell.angle_gamma   90.00
#
_symmetry.space_group_name_H-M   'P 1'
#
loop_
_entity.id
_entity.type
_entity.pdbx_description
1 polymer ?
#
loop_
_entity_poly.entity_id
_entity_poly.type
_entity_poly.pdbx_seq_one_letter_code
_entity_poly.pdbx_strand_id
1 'polypeptide(L)'
;MEIRGCCFVTIILLMVQTVLGQCPCAHGRCSFNNTCLCEKGWVGKKCHRPCQDVYKACPYWKKEGRCVWTKRYTKFFLENCPVICNECEYDPNTVPPGLPLPPYLELLKPLIGEWHYDSPYPTHFPVNFLGGGYTKTVRIMLTEVPLFDTPSLNYTGVARSKLNPDDVQEEKGFLWVRPGVTPSRQVAFMLVTNTGVSMLQEGYLTGNTIHLRTVHDVNHPYSRSEQPFLREMHTLEWNRNWLNQSYKDAYGRQFKDIASSVTARNELKKVDQLR
;
A
#
# COMPACT_ATOMS: atom_id res chain seq x y z
N MET A 1 4.83 18.32 67.19
CA MET A 1 4.54 17.58 65.94
C MET A 1 4.60 18.60 64.81
N GLU A 2 5.78 19.07 64.41
CA GLU A 2 6.86 18.31 63.78
C GLU A 2 6.40 17.53 62.53
N ILE A 3 6.81 18.11 61.39
CA ILE A 3 7.42 17.46 60.22
C ILE A 3 6.64 16.32 59.56
N ARG A 4 6.18 16.56 58.33
CA ARG A 4 6.57 15.76 57.14
C ARG A 4 6.04 16.37 55.84
N GLY A 5 6.72 17.44 55.41
CA GLY A 5 6.94 17.64 53.99
C GLY A 5 8.04 16.69 53.54
N CYS A 6 7.72 15.72 52.66
CA CYS A 6 8.72 14.96 51.88
C CYS A 6 8.11 13.99 50.84
N CYS A 7 6.98 14.33 50.21
CA CYS A 7 6.47 13.52 49.07
C CYS A 7 6.19 14.32 47.79
N PHE A 8 6.14 15.65 47.84
CA PHE A 8 5.78 16.44 46.65
C PHE A 8 6.99 16.89 45.80
N VAL A 9 8.21 16.85 46.35
CA VAL A 9 9.40 17.35 45.63
C VAL A 9 10.08 16.25 44.80
N THR A 10 9.88 14.97 45.14
CA THR A 10 10.51 13.84 44.43
C THR A 10 9.78 13.43 43.15
N ILE A 11 8.50 13.76 43.00
CA ILE A 11 7.71 13.44 41.78
C ILE A 11 8.00 14.45 40.67
N ILE A 12 8.32 15.71 41.01
CA ILE A 12 8.62 16.74 40.01
C ILE A 12 10.01 16.55 39.40
N LEU A 13 10.96 15.93 40.11
CA LEU A 13 12.30 15.62 39.58
C LEU A 13 12.40 14.31 38.78
N LEU A 14 11.37 13.45 38.81
CA LEU A 14 11.30 12.23 37.98
C LEU A 14 10.50 12.41 36.67
N MET A 15 9.88 13.58 36.47
CA MET A 15 9.21 13.96 35.22
C MET A 15 10.00 15.03 34.43
N VAL A 16 11.30 15.15 34.68
CA VAL A 16 12.26 15.91 33.84
C VAL A 16 13.23 14.95 33.16
N GLN A 17 12.74 13.75 32.80
CA GLN A 17 13.41 12.89 31.84
C GLN A 17 12.51 12.74 30.61
N THR A 18 12.98 13.35 29.51
CA THR A 18 12.63 13.05 28.11
C THR A 18 11.36 13.68 27.53
N VAL A 19 11.32 15.01 27.46
CA VAL A 19 10.77 15.69 26.27
C VAL A 19 11.94 16.30 25.46
N LEU A 20 12.98 15.49 25.24
CA LEU A 20 13.86 15.69 24.10
C LEU A 20 13.13 15.05 22.93
N GLY A 21 12.66 15.89 22.00
CA GLY A 21 11.92 15.46 20.82
C GLY A 21 12.56 14.23 20.18
N GLN A 22 11.81 13.13 20.17
CA GLN A 22 12.28 11.86 19.64
C GLN A 22 12.71 12.05 18.19
N CYS A 23 13.97 11.73 17.89
CA CYS A 23 14.55 11.90 16.57
C CYS A 23 13.71 11.10 15.53
N PRO A 24 13.14 11.74 14.49
CA PRO A 24 12.24 11.05 13.56
C PRO A 24 12.94 10.12 12.55
N CYS A 25 14.26 9.95 12.65
CA CYS A 25 15.06 9.16 11.71
C CYS A 25 14.99 7.68 12.04
N ALA A 26 14.72 6.84 11.05
CA ALA A 26 14.71 5.38 11.22
C ALA A 26 16.13 4.79 11.23
N HIS A 27 16.99 5.21 10.29
CA HIS A 27 18.37 4.73 10.15
C HIS A 27 19.34 5.90 9.96
N GLY A 28 19.69 6.56 11.06
CA GLY A 28 20.57 7.72 11.03
C GLY A 28 20.48 8.60 12.27
N ARG A 29 21.13 9.76 12.19
CA ARG A 29 21.18 10.74 13.29
C ARG A 29 20.47 12.03 12.94
N CYS A 30 19.86 12.64 13.95
CA CYS A 30 19.27 13.97 13.81
C CYS A 30 20.34 15.06 13.85
N SER A 31 20.20 16.03 12.97
CA SER A 31 20.86 17.32 13.09
C SER A 31 20.10 18.22 14.07
N PHE A 32 20.72 19.33 14.47
CA PHE A 32 20.07 20.37 15.29
C PHE A 32 18.77 20.94 14.68
N ASN A 33 18.59 20.83 13.36
CA ASN A 33 17.40 21.33 12.65
C ASN A 33 16.33 20.24 12.45
N ASN A 34 16.37 19.13 13.20
CA ASN A 34 15.50 17.96 13.04
C ASN A 34 15.52 17.34 11.62
N THR A 35 16.60 17.55 10.87
CA THR A 35 16.84 16.84 9.60
C THR A 35 17.64 15.57 9.86
N CYS A 36 17.41 14.55 9.05
CA CYS A 36 18.11 13.29 9.18
C CYS A 36 19.37 13.24 8.33
N LEU A 37 20.49 12.86 8.95
CA LEU A 37 21.67 12.37 8.25
C LEU A 37 21.60 10.84 8.25
N CYS A 38 21.41 10.25 7.08
CA CYS A 38 21.22 8.81 6.93
C CYS A 38 22.55 8.04 7.04
N GLU A 39 22.47 6.85 7.63
CA GLU A 39 23.53 5.85 7.58
C GLU A 39 23.72 5.35 6.13
N LYS A 40 24.86 4.67 5.89
CA LYS A 40 25.13 4.01 4.61
C LYS A 40 23.98 3.04 4.27
N GLY A 41 23.59 3.00 3.00
CA GLY A 41 22.49 2.16 2.54
C GLY A 41 21.10 2.75 2.76
N TRP A 42 20.95 3.96 3.33
CA TRP A 42 19.64 4.57 3.60
C TRP A 42 19.47 5.95 2.97
N VAL A 43 18.22 6.29 2.64
CA VAL A 43 17.84 7.56 2.00
C VAL A 43 16.41 8.00 2.39
N GLY A 44 16.08 9.24 2.05
CA GLY A 44 14.77 9.85 2.28
C GLY A 44 14.76 10.74 3.53
N LYS A 45 13.71 11.55 3.67
CA LYS A 45 13.62 12.57 4.73
C LYS A 45 13.75 12.02 6.15
N LYS A 46 13.37 10.76 6.35
CA LYS A 46 13.44 10.04 7.64
C LYS A 46 14.38 8.83 7.60
N CYS A 47 15.22 8.69 6.56
CA CYS A 47 16.12 7.55 6.38
C CYS A 47 15.45 6.19 6.49
N HIS A 48 14.22 6.08 6.00
CA HIS A 48 13.40 4.87 6.11
C HIS A 48 13.36 4.05 4.81
N ARG A 49 14.02 4.54 3.75
CA ARG A 49 14.14 3.84 2.48
C ARG A 49 15.55 3.30 2.29
N PRO A 50 15.71 2.06 1.81
CA PRO A 50 16.96 1.59 1.27
C PRO A 50 17.44 2.48 0.13
N CYS A 51 18.74 2.69 0.06
CA CYS A 51 19.41 3.46 -0.98
C CYS A 51 19.50 2.63 -2.26
N GLN A 52 18.52 2.81 -3.14
CA GLN A 52 18.45 2.13 -4.43
C GLN A 52 17.72 2.99 -5.47
N ASP A 53 18.11 2.83 -6.73
CA ASP A 53 17.45 3.46 -7.86
C ASP A 53 16.14 2.75 -8.19
N VAL A 54 15.09 3.53 -8.48
CA VAL A 54 13.73 3.03 -8.69
C VAL A 54 13.45 2.73 -10.17
N TYR A 55 13.95 3.57 -11.08
CA TYR A 55 13.64 3.50 -12.51
C TYR A 55 14.80 2.88 -13.28
N LYS A 56 14.49 2.03 -14.27
CA LYS A 56 15.52 1.52 -15.19
C LYS A 56 16.16 2.63 -16.04
N ALA A 57 15.48 3.76 -16.18
CA ALA A 57 15.99 4.95 -16.89
C ALA A 57 16.99 5.82 -16.10
N CYS A 58 17.24 5.54 -14.82
CA CYS A 58 18.18 6.33 -14.00
C CYS A 58 19.57 6.55 -14.65
N PRO A 59 20.21 5.54 -15.29
CA PRO A 59 21.49 5.74 -15.99
C PRO A 59 21.39 6.69 -17.19
N TYR A 60 20.27 6.66 -17.92
CA TYR A 60 20.03 7.54 -19.06
C TYR A 60 19.84 8.99 -18.60
N TRP A 61 19.03 9.20 -17.55
CA TRP A 61 18.81 10.53 -16.98
C TRP A 61 20.06 11.17 -16.38
N LYS A 62 20.99 10.37 -15.84
CA LYS A 62 22.31 10.88 -15.43
C LYS A 62 23.10 11.42 -16.61
N LYS A 63 23.13 10.71 -17.74
CA LYS A 63 23.82 11.16 -18.97
C LYS A 63 23.24 12.47 -19.50
N GLU A 64 21.92 12.64 -19.41
CA GLU A 64 21.22 13.89 -19.75
C GLU A 64 21.38 15.00 -18.69
N GLY A 65 22.17 14.79 -17.64
CA GLY A 65 22.42 15.76 -16.58
C GLY A 65 21.23 16.07 -15.69
N ARG A 66 20.16 15.24 -15.70
CA ARG A 66 18.91 15.54 -14.98
C ARG A 66 19.08 15.60 -13.47
N CYS A 67 20.03 14.87 -12.89
CA CYS A 67 20.36 15.01 -11.46
C CYS A 67 20.79 16.44 -11.07
N VAL A 68 21.28 17.24 -12.04
CA VAL A 68 21.86 18.57 -11.78
C VAL A 68 20.90 19.68 -12.22
N TRP A 69 20.59 19.77 -13.52
CA TRP A 69 19.88 20.94 -14.05
C TRP A 69 18.41 20.97 -13.63
N THR A 70 17.77 19.82 -13.42
CA THR A 70 16.35 19.79 -13.01
C THR A 70 16.17 20.07 -11.53
N LYS A 71 17.23 20.02 -10.71
CA LYS A 71 17.18 20.14 -9.24
C LYS A 71 16.48 21.43 -8.77
N ARG A 72 16.55 22.49 -9.58
CA ARG A 72 15.89 23.79 -9.31
C ARG A 72 14.38 23.74 -9.50
N TYR A 73 13.88 22.81 -10.31
CA TYR A 73 12.46 22.70 -10.68
C TYR A 73 11.78 21.51 -10.01
N THR A 74 12.51 20.41 -9.79
CA THR A 74 11.96 19.18 -9.23
C THR A 74 13.03 18.36 -8.51
N LYS A 75 12.60 17.65 -7.46
CA LYS A 75 13.41 16.64 -6.75
C LYS A 75 13.20 15.23 -7.28
N PHE A 76 12.33 15.05 -8.28
CA PHE A 76 11.95 13.73 -8.81
C PHE A 76 13.14 12.82 -9.08
N PHE A 77 14.16 13.29 -9.82
CA PHE A 77 15.32 12.46 -10.17
C PHE A 77 16.18 12.13 -8.95
N LEU A 78 16.35 13.07 -8.01
CA LEU A 78 17.12 12.84 -6.79
C LEU A 78 16.43 11.83 -5.87
N GLU A 79 15.09 11.87 -5.78
CA GLU A 79 14.32 11.00 -4.90
C GLU A 79 14.18 9.57 -5.45
N ASN A 80 14.08 9.43 -6.78
CA ASN A 80 13.85 8.17 -7.48
C ASN A 80 15.14 7.51 -8.01
N CYS A 81 16.22 8.25 -8.18
CA CYS A 81 17.52 7.74 -8.64
C CYS A 81 18.66 8.13 -7.68
N PRO A 82 18.51 7.88 -6.37
CA PRO A 82 19.41 8.45 -5.37
C PRO A 82 20.83 7.87 -5.42
N VAL A 83 21.04 6.66 -5.95
CA VAL A 83 22.38 6.07 -6.06
C VAL A 83 23.14 6.77 -7.18
N ILE A 84 22.58 6.78 -8.39
CA ILE A 84 23.27 7.32 -9.57
C ILE A 84 23.42 8.85 -9.50
N CYS A 85 22.47 9.54 -8.84
CA CYS A 85 22.55 10.98 -8.56
C CYS A 85 23.43 11.32 -7.34
N ASN A 86 24.08 10.33 -6.72
CA ASN A 86 24.99 10.49 -5.57
C ASN A 86 24.33 11.13 -4.33
N GLU A 87 23.04 10.87 -4.11
CA GLU A 87 22.31 11.32 -2.92
C GLU A 87 22.49 10.34 -1.74
N CYS A 88 22.89 9.09 -2.00
CA CYS A 88 23.25 8.10 -0.99
C CYS A 88 24.20 7.02 -1.57
N GLU A 89 24.77 6.19 -0.69
CA GLU A 89 25.61 5.05 -1.08
C GLU A 89 24.81 3.74 -1.00
N TYR A 90 24.82 2.98 -2.10
CA TYR A 90 24.15 1.68 -2.18
C TYR A 90 24.77 0.67 -1.20
N ASP A 91 23.93 -0.10 -0.51
CA ASP A 91 24.36 -1.21 0.34
C ASP A 91 23.45 -2.43 0.09
N PRO A 92 23.98 -3.54 -0.46
CA PRO A 92 23.18 -4.73 -0.75
C PRO A 92 22.56 -5.37 0.51
N ASN A 93 23.11 -5.12 1.70
CA ASN A 93 22.57 -5.68 2.95
C ASN A 93 21.30 -4.96 3.42
N THR A 94 21.03 -3.76 2.90
CA THR A 94 19.86 -2.96 3.27
C THR A 94 18.69 -3.11 2.30
N VAL A 95 18.96 -3.63 1.10
CA VAL A 95 17.98 -3.68 0.01
C VAL A 95 17.18 -4.99 0.08
N PRO A 96 15.84 -4.92 0.27
CA PRO A 96 15.00 -6.11 0.27
C PRO A 96 14.92 -6.71 -1.14
N PRO A 97 14.66 -8.03 -1.26
CA PRO A 97 14.43 -8.66 -2.54
C PRO A 97 13.18 -8.10 -3.23
N GLY A 98 13.20 -8.03 -4.56
CA GLY A 98 12.10 -7.56 -5.38
C GLY A 98 12.32 -6.17 -5.95
N LEU A 99 11.23 -5.53 -6.38
CA LEU A 99 11.29 -4.22 -7.02
C LEU A 99 11.44 -3.08 -6.00
N PRO A 100 12.20 -2.03 -6.33
CA PRO A 100 12.33 -0.84 -5.50
C PRO A 100 10.98 -0.13 -5.34
N LEU A 101 10.59 0.20 -4.12
CA LEU A 101 9.37 0.95 -3.83
C LEU A 101 9.56 2.43 -4.19
N PRO A 102 8.79 2.98 -5.16
CA PRO A 102 8.85 4.41 -5.48
C PRO A 102 8.47 5.27 -4.26
N PRO A 103 9.15 6.42 -4.01
CA PRO A 103 8.93 7.26 -2.84
C PRO A 103 7.47 7.70 -2.67
N TYR A 104 6.77 7.96 -3.78
CA TYR A 104 5.39 8.41 -3.68
C TYR A 104 4.41 7.26 -3.38
N LEU A 105 4.78 5.99 -3.55
CA LEU A 105 3.96 4.83 -3.17
C LEU A 105 4.21 4.36 -1.73
N GLU A 106 5.12 5.01 -0.98
CA GLU A 106 5.44 4.65 0.40
C GLU A 106 4.22 4.54 1.32
N LEU A 107 3.23 5.42 1.15
CA LEU A 107 1.99 5.42 1.93
C LEU A 107 1.15 4.13 1.73
N LEU A 108 1.31 3.47 0.58
CA LEU A 108 0.64 2.21 0.25
C LEU A 108 1.49 1.00 0.59
N LYS A 109 2.70 1.18 1.15
CA LYS A 109 3.57 0.05 1.54
C LYS A 109 2.82 -1.03 2.35
N PRO A 110 1.95 -0.69 3.33
CA PRO A 110 1.23 -1.71 4.08
C PRO A 110 0.14 -2.45 3.28
N LEU A 111 -0.30 -1.91 2.14
CA LEU A 111 -1.30 -2.54 1.26
C LEU A 111 -0.66 -3.54 0.29
N ILE A 112 0.63 -3.35 -0.04
CA ILE A 112 1.38 -4.21 -0.97
C ILE A 112 1.63 -5.58 -0.33
N GLY A 113 1.24 -6.64 -1.02
CA GLY A 113 1.38 -8.02 -0.55
C GLY A 113 0.31 -8.96 -1.07
N GLU A 114 0.21 -10.11 -0.42
CA GLU A 114 -0.82 -11.12 -0.70
C GLU A 114 -1.82 -11.18 0.46
N TRP A 115 -3.09 -11.14 0.09
CA TRP A 115 -4.25 -11.09 0.97
C TRP A 115 -5.14 -12.29 0.68
N HIS A 116 -5.62 -12.97 1.72
CA HIS A 116 -6.48 -14.13 1.57
C HIS A 116 -7.83 -13.93 2.25
N TYR A 117 -8.88 -14.16 1.46
CA TYR A 117 -10.29 -14.13 1.84
C TYR A 117 -10.83 -15.56 1.85
N ASP A 118 -11.65 -15.85 2.84
CA ASP A 118 -12.30 -17.14 3.00
C ASP A 118 -13.78 -16.92 3.26
N SER A 119 -14.59 -16.98 2.20
CA SER A 119 -16.02 -16.72 2.27
C SER A 119 -16.78 -18.03 2.44
N PRO A 120 -17.76 -18.11 3.37
CA PRO A 120 -18.69 -19.23 3.43
C PRO A 120 -19.84 -19.09 2.41
N TYR A 121 -19.99 -17.92 1.79
CA TYR A 121 -21.07 -17.61 0.85
C TYR A 121 -20.58 -17.64 -0.60
N PRO A 122 -21.44 -18.03 -1.57
CA PRO A 122 -21.08 -18.11 -2.98
C PRO A 122 -21.18 -16.75 -3.68
N THR A 123 -21.64 -15.73 -2.96
CA THR A 123 -21.94 -14.41 -3.47
C THR A 123 -20.71 -13.50 -3.46
N HIS A 124 -20.86 -12.25 -3.89
CA HIS A 124 -19.83 -11.19 -3.75
C HIS A 124 -18.70 -11.23 -4.78
N PHE A 125 -18.97 -11.88 -5.89
CA PHE A 125 -18.19 -11.78 -7.11
C PHE A 125 -19.04 -11.17 -8.22
N PRO A 126 -18.40 -10.71 -9.30
CA PRO A 126 -19.05 -10.41 -10.55
C PRO A 126 -20.16 -11.37 -10.99
N VAL A 127 -19.91 -12.65 -10.85
CA VAL A 127 -20.89 -13.69 -11.05
C VAL A 127 -20.86 -14.53 -9.79
N ASN A 128 -22.03 -14.83 -9.24
CA ASN A 128 -22.07 -15.67 -8.04
C ASN A 128 -21.64 -17.09 -8.39
N PHE A 129 -20.91 -17.74 -7.49
CA PHE A 129 -20.63 -19.17 -7.61
C PHE A 129 -21.93 -19.97 -7.49
N LEU A 130 -21.99 -21.16 -8.07
CA LEU A 130 -23.22 -21.98 -8.07
C LEU A 130 -23.70 -22.37 -6.66
N GLY A 131 -22.77 -22.45 -5.70
CA GLY A 131 -23.09 -22.78 -4.32
C GLY A 131 -21.85 -22.97 -3.44
N GLY A 132 -22.08 -23.12 -2.14
CA GLY A 132 -21.01 -23.20 -1.14
C GLY A 132 -20.30 -21.86 -0.93
N GLY A 133 -19.08 -21.90 -0.43
CA GLY A 133 -18.23 -20.71 -0.30
C GLY A 133 -17.14 -20.67 -1.36
N TYR A 134 -16.28 -19.67 -1.28
CA TYR A 134 -15.06 -19.57 -2.10
C TYR A 134 -13.86 -19.19 -1.25
N THR A 135 -12.67 -19.47 -1.77
CA THR A 135 -11.43 -18.84 -1.28
C THR A 135 -10.94 -17.88 -2.33
N LYS A 136 -10.49 -16.68 -1.93
CA LYS A 136 -9.95 -15.66 -2.84
C LYS A 136 -8.57 -15.22 -2.36
N THR A 137 -7.62 -15.19 -3.29
CA THR A 137 -6.31 -14.58 -3.09
C THR A 137 -6.22 -13.30 -3.89
N VAL A 138 -5.90 -12.18 -3.22
CA VAL A 138 -5.65 -10.89 -3.84
C VAL A 138 -4.17 -10.54 -3.69
N ARG A 139 -3.53 -10.20 -4.80
CA ARG A 139 -2.13 -9.78 -4.87
C ARG A 139 -2.07 -8.33 -5.32
N ILE A 140 -1.51 -7.47 -4.48
CA ILE A 140 -1.24 -6.07 -4.78
C ILE A 140 0.27 -5.90 -4.81
N MET A 141 0.85 -5.67 -5.99
CA MET A 141 2.29 -5.76 -6.21
C MET A 141 2.82 -4.54 -6.96
N LEU A 142 4.10 -4.22 -6.77
CA LEU A 142 4.78 -3.19 -7.55
C LEU A 142 4.89 -3.59 -9.02
N THR A 143 4.74 -2.62 -9.91
CA THR A 143 5.08 -2.76 -11.33
C THR A 143 6.52 -2.39 -11.59
N GLU A 144 7.16 -3.05 -12.54
CA GLU A 144 8.41 -2.52 -13.11
C GLU A 144 8.15 -1.18 -13.79
N VAL A 145 9.12 -0.26 -13.69
CA VAL A 145 8.98 1.10 -14.20
C VAL A 145 10.10 1.38 -15.20
N PRO A 146 9.84 1.19 -16.52
CA PRO A 146 10.91 1.21 -17.51
C PRO A 146 11.42 2.62 -17.83
N LEU A 147 10.55 3.63 -17.99
CA LEU A 147 10.94 4.97 -18.46
C LEU A 147 10.18 6.12 -17.81
N PHE A 148 8.96 6.43 -18.25
CA PHE A 148 8.23 7.63 -17.82
C PHE A 148 6.83 7.35 -17.28
N ASP A 149 6.45 6.08 -17.20
CA ASP A 149 5.18 5.73 -16.57
C ASP A 149 5.27 6.04 -15.09
N THR A 150 4.22 6.68 -14.56
CA THR A 150 4.00 6.73 -13.13
C THR A 150 3.78 5.29 -12.64
N PRO A 151 4.67 4.71 -11.82
CA PRO A 151 4.44 3.41 -11.22
C PRO A 151 3.02 3.26 -10.65
N SER A 152 2.38 2.17 -11.01
CA SER A 152 1.10 1.73 -10.46
C SER A 152 1.32 0.50 -9.59
N LEU A 153 0.28 0.07 -8.88
CA LEU A 153 0.27 -1.23 -8.24
C LEU A 153 -0.57 -2.17 -9.09
N ASN A 154 0.01 -3.30 -9.50
CA ASN A 154 -0.75 -4.38 -10.13
C ASN A 154 -1.71 -4.99 -9.10
N TYR A 155 -2.94 -5.23 -9.53
CA TYR A 155 -3.95 -5.95 -8.78
C TYR A 155 -4.26 -7.26 -9.52
N THR A 156 -4.19 -8.37 -8.80
CA THR A 156 -4.64 -9.67 -9.28
C THR A 156 -5.49 -10.33 -8.20
N GLY A 157 -6.75 -10.63 -8.51
CA GLY A 157 -7.65 -11.42 -7.69
C GLY A 157 -7.91 -12.77 -8.34
N VAL A 158 -7.81 -13.86 -7.59
CA VAL A 158 -8.20 -15.20 -8.03
C VAL A 158 -9.09 -15.82 -6.97
N ALA A 159 -10.32 -16.14 -7.32
CA ALA A 159 -11.25 -16.88 -6.48
C ALA A 159 -11.55 -18.26 -7.04
N ARG A 160 -11.70 -19.21 -6.13
CA ARG A 160 -12.00 -20.61 -6.44
C ARG A 160 -13.14 -21.10 -5.58
N SER A 161 -14.15 -21.71 -6.20
CA SER A 161 -15.25 -22.33 -5.47
C SER A 161 -14.76 -23.47 -4.58
N LYS A 162 -15.36 -23.60 -3.39
CA LYS A 162 -15.11 -24.72 -2.47
C LYS A 162 -15.81 -26.01 -2.90
N LEU A 163 -16.87 -25.92 -3.71
CA LEU A 163 -17.63 -27.08 -4.19
C LEU A 163 -17.16 -27.58 -5.54
N ASN A 164 -16.75 -26.67 -6.43
CA ASN A 164 -16.22 -27.00 -7.75
C ASN A 164 -14.86 -26.32 -7.94
N PRO A 165 -13.73 -27.02 -7.69
CA PRO A 165 -12.41 -26.42 -7.83
C PRO A 165 -12.08 -25.90 -9.23
N ASP A 166 -12.76 -26.37 -10.28
CA ASP A 166 -12.58 -25.90 -11.65
C ASP A 166 -13.31 -24.58 -11.94
N ASP A 167 -14.25 -24.18 -11.09
CA ASP A 167 -14.91 -22.88 -11.16
C ASP A 167 -14.00 -21.80 -10.54
N VAL A 168 -13.29 -21.11 -11.43
CA VAL A 168 -12.29 -20.09 -11.09
C VAL A 168 -12.70 -18.75 -11.68
N GLN A 169 -12.76 -17.74 -10.83
CA GLN A 169 -12.97 -16.35 -11.24
C GLN A 169 -11.68 -15.56 -11.06
N GLU A 170 -11.35 -14.77 -12.07
CA GLU A 170 -10.15 -13.96 -12.11
C GLU A 170 -10.49 -12.48 -12.28
N GLU A 171 -9.73 -11.66 -11.58
CA GLU A 171 -9.77 -10.20 -11.61
C GLU A 171 -8.35 -9.70 -11.85
N LYS A 172 -8.17 -8.78 -12.80
CA LYS A 172 -6.88 -8.16 -13.10
C LYS A 172 -7.06 -6.66 -13.20
N GLY A 173 -6.07 -5.91 -12.77
CA GLY A 173 -6.21 -4.47 -12.70
C GLY A 173 -4.94 -3.76 -12.28
N PHE A 174 -5.06 -2.45 -12.14
CA PHE A 174 -4.01 -1.63 -11.55
C PHE A 174 -4.60 -0.49 -10.75
N LEU A 175 -3.92 -0.17 -9.66
CA LEU A 175 -4.18 0.96 -8.80
C LEU A 175 -3.16 2.05 -9.09
N TRP A 176 -3.63 3.20 -9.52
CA TRP A 176 -2.81 4.37 -9.79
C TRP A 176 -3.07 5.44 -8.73
N VAL A 177 -2.01 6.09 -8.27
CA VAL A 177 -2.12 7.21 -7.31
C VAL A 177 -1.39 8.41 -7.87
N ARG A 178 -2.10 9.55 -7.90
CA ARG A 178 -1.57 10.81 -8.38
C ARG A 178 -0.38 11.25 -7.52
N PRO A 179 0.79 11.50 -8.11
CA PRO A 179 1.88 12.16 -7.41
C PRO A 179 1.45 13.59 -7.05
N GLY A 180 1.48 13.99 -5.77
CA GLY A 180 1.00 15.32 -5.40
C GLY A 180 0.69 15.53 -3.91
N VAL A 181 0.27 16.77 -3.61
CA VAL A 181 0.24 17.39 -2.28
C VAL A 181 -0.74 16.69 -1.33
N THR A 182 -0.26 16.43 -0.12
CA THR A 182 -1.04 16.04 1.06
C THR A 182 -2.15 17.06 1.37
N PRO A 183 -3.29 16.67 1.96
CA PRO A 183 -3.51 15.44 2.71
C PRO A 183 -4.19 14.28 1.95
N SER A 184 -5.01 14.56 0.93
CA SER A 184 -5.71 13.53 0.14
C SER A 184 -5.12 13.41 -1.26
N ARG A 185 -4.86 12.19 -1.70
CA ARG A 185 -4.32 11.93 -3.05
C ARG A 185 -5.39 11.32 -3.93
N GLN A 186 -5.48 11.78 -5.17
CA GLN A 186 -6.36 11.17 -6.15
C GLN A 186 -5.88 9.76 -6.50
N VAL A 187 -6.82 8.84 -6.58
CA VAL A 187 -6.58 7.43 -6.89
C VAL A 187 -7.49 7.04 -8.04
N ALA A 188 -6.98 6.21 -8.94
CA ALA A 188 -7.77 5.51 -9.95
C ALA A 188 -7.53 4.01 -9.80
N PHE A 189 -8.59 3.23 -9.90
CA PHE A 189 -8.55 1.78 -9.86
C PHE A 189 -9.25 1.23 -11.09
N MET A 190 -8.50 0.50 -11.92
CA MET A 190 -9.03 -0.19 -13.08
C MET A 190 -9.10 -1.68 -12.80
N LEU A 191 -10.21 -2.32 -13.15
CA LEU A 191 -10.44 -3.74 -12.95
C LEU A 191 -11.08 -4.35 -14.19
N VAL A 192 -10.60 -5.53 -14.58
CA VAL A 192 -11.22 -6.41 -15.58
C VAL A 192 -11.37 -7.82 -15.02
N THR A 193 -12.39 -8.55 -15.43
CA THR A 193 -12.68 -9.90 -14.93
C THR A 193 -12.85 -10.89 -16.06
N ASN A 194 -12.58 -12.18 -15.80
CA ASN A 194 -12.84 -13.25 -16.77
C ASN A 194 -14.34 -13.51 -17.00
N THR A 195 -15.21 -12.88 -16.21
CA THR A 195 -16.66 -12.86 -16.39
C THR A 195 -17.13 -11.72 -17.29
N GLY A 196 -16.23 -10.94 -17.90
CA GLY A 196 -16.59 -9.90 -18.86
C GLY A 196 -17.07 -8.60 -18.22
N VAL A 197 -16.50 -8.25 -17.07
CA VAL A 197 -16.72 -6.94 -16.40
C VAL A 197 -15.46 -6.11 -16.56
N SER A 198 -15.62 -4.84 -16.91
CA SER A 198 -14.57 -3.83 -16.97
C SER A 198 -15.02 -2.57 -16.28
N MET A 199 -14.29 -2.16 -15.25
CA MET A 199 -14.64 -1.01 -14.42
C MET A 199 -13.45 -0.07 -14.27
N LEU A 200 -13.73 1.22 -14.32
CA LEU A 200 -12.83 2.29 -13.90
C LEU A 200 -13.48 3.01 -12.74
N GLN A 201 -12.75 3.08 -11.63
CA GLN A 201 -13.16 3.78 -10.43
C GLN A 201 -12.15 4.87 -10.11
N GLU A 202 -12.62 6.02 -9.63
CA GLU A 202 -11.78 7.15 -9.23
C GLU A 202 -12.14 7.59 -7.83
N GLY A 203 -11.20 8.21 -7.13
CA GLY A 203 -11.45 8.68 -5.78
C GLY A 203 -10.23 9.20 -5.06
N TYR A 204 -10.19 9.01 -3.74
CA TYR A 204 -9.19 9.63 -2.88
C TYR A 204 -8.64 8.66 -1.82
N LEU A 205 -7.33 8.75 -1.61
CA LEU A 205 -6.59 8.15 -0.51
C LEU A 205 -6.55 9.14 0.66
N THR A 206 -7.05 8.71 1.82
CA THR A 206 -6.99 9.44 3.08
C THR A 206 -6.50 8.49 4.17
N GLY A 207 -5.27 8.70 4.66
CA GLY A 207 -4.65 7.78 5.62
C GLY A 207 -4.49 6.38 5.02
N ASN A 208 -5.10 5.38 5.65
CA ASN A 208 -5.09 3.97 5.21
C ASN A 208 -6.40 3.55 4.53
N THR A 209 -7.15 4.52 4.00
CA THR A 209 -8.44 4.27 3.34
C THR A 209 -8.43 4.88 1.95
N ILE A 210 -8.86 4.10 0.96
CA ILE A 210 -9.15 4.59 -0.39
C ILE A 210 -10.65 4.51 -0.57
N HIS A 211 -11.28 5.66 -0.86
CA HIS A 211 -12.67 5.72 -1.28
C HIS A 211 -12.72 5.92 -2.77
N LEU A 212 -13.39 5.01 -3.47
CA LEU A 212 -13.57 5.00 -4.91
C LEU A 212 -15.05 5.10 -5.26
N ARG A 213 -15.34 5.78 -6.37
CA ARG A 213 -16.62 5.74 -7.06
C ARG A 213 -16.41 5.21 -8.47
N THR A 214 -17.34 4.43 -8.99
CA THR A 214 -17.30 3.97 -10.37
C THR A 214 -17.58 5.14 -11.31
N VAL A 215 -16.73 5.30 -12.32
CA VAL A 215 -16.85 6.36 -13.33
C VAL A 215 -17.18 5.77 -14.70
N HIS A 216 -16.61 4.60 -15.01
CA HIS A 216 -17.00 3.80 -16.17
C HIS A 216 -17.23 2.35 -15.77
N ASP A 217 -18.26 1.76 -16.37
CA ASP A 217 -18.69 0.39 -16.16
C ASP A 217 -19.16 -0.21 -17.51
N VAL A 218 -18.46 -1.23 -17.99
CA VAL A 218 -18.77 -1.97 -19.22
C VAL A 218 -18.81 -3.46 -18.91
N ASN A 219 -19.98 -4.07 -19.12
CA ASN A 219 -20.26 -5.43 -18.68
C ASN A 219 -20.96 -6.27 -19.74
N HIS A 220 -20.62 -7.56 -19.76
CA HIS A 220 -21.47 -8.57 -20.38
C HIS A 220 -22.87 -8.59 -19.72
N PRO A 221 -23.98 -8.70 -20.47
CA PRO A 221 -25.34 -8.61 -19.92
C PRO A 221 -25.65 -9.57 -18.77
N TYR A 222 -25.13 -10.79 -18.84
CA TYR A 222 -25.28 -11.79 -17.78
C TYR A 222 -24.58 -11.37 -16.48
N SER A 223 -23.31 -10.97 -16.57
CA SER A 223 -22.56 -10.48 -15.40
C SER A 223 -23.19 -9.19 -14.85
N ARG A 224 -23.80 -8.40 -15.73
CA ARG A 224 -24.51 -7.19 -15.34
C ARG A 224 -25.71 -7.47 -14.43
N SER A 225 -26.46 -8.56 -14.65
CA SER A 225 -27.58 -8.92 -13.78
C SER A 225 -27.14 -9.48 -12.43
N GLU A 226 -25.99 -10.14 -12.39
CA GLU A 226 -25.45 -10.80 -11.19
C GLU A 226 -24.65 -9.86 -10.25
N GLN A 227 -24.30 -8.64 -10.72
CA GLN A 227 -23.53 -7.63 -9.96
C GLN A 227 -24.36 -6.46 -9.39
N PRO A 228 -25.15 -6.63 -8.33
CA PRO A 228 -25.76 -5.47 -7.69
C PRO A 228 -24.74 -4.66 -6.87
N PHE A 229 -23.77 -5.31 -6.21
CA PHE A 229 -22.98 -4.67 -5.14
C PHE A 229 -21.73 -3.90 -5.58
N LEU A 230 -21.18 -4.15 -6.78
CA LEU A 230 -19.88 -3.61 -7.20
C LEU A 230 -19.96 -2.23 -7.91
N ARG A 231 -21.15 -1.62 -8.00
CA ARG A 231 -21.40 -0.59 -9.00
C ARG A 231 -21.17 0.85 -8.60
N GLU A 232 -21.44 1.25 -7.36
CA GLU A 232 -21.36 2.69 -7.04
C GLU A 232 -20.06 3.03 -6.34
N MET A 233 -19.86 2.48 -5.14
CA MET A 233 -18.72 2.83 -4.31
C MET A 233 -17.95 1.59 -3.89
N HIS A 234 -16.64 1.74 -3.85
CA HIS A 234 -15.71 0.75 -3.37
C HIS A 234 -14.76 1.42 -2.38
N THR A 235 -14.63 0.86 -1.19
CA THR A 235 -13.68 1.32 -0.18
C THR A 235 -12.69 0.22 0.14
N LEU A 236 -11.39 0.55 0.04
CA LEU A 236 -10.32 -0.29 0.53
C LEU A 236 -9.79 0.34 1.82
N GLU A 237 -9.76 -0.43 2.88
CA GLU A 237 -9.22 -0.03 4.17
C GLU A 237 -8.25 -1.12 4.64
N TRP A 238 -7.09 -0.74 5.16
CA TRP A 238 -6.09 -1.75 5.54
C TRP A 238 -5.26 -1.36 6.75
N ASN A 239 -4.70 -2.39 7.37
CA ASN A 239 -3.54 -2.26 8.25
C ASN A 239 -2.51 -3.35 7.90
N ARG A 240 -1.58 -3.66 8.81
CA ARG A 240 -0.54 -4.68 8.55
C ARG A 240 -1.09 -6.11 8.46
N ASN A 241 -2.25 -6.37 9.05
CA ASN A 241 -2.76 -7.72 9.30
C ASN A 241 -4.01 -8.04 8.47
N TRP A 242 -4.82 -7.03 8.14
CA TRP A 242 -6.04 -7.21 7.37
C TRP A 242 -6.22 -6.16 6.26
N LEU A 243 -6.97 -6.59 5.25
CA LEU A 243 -7.47 -5.77 4.15
C LEU A 243 -8.99 -5.93 4.07
N ASN A 244 -9.69 -4.84 4.33
CA ASN A 244 -11.13 -4.73 4.26
C ASN A 244 -11.51 -4.09 2.91
N GLN A 245 -12.33 -4.79 2.14
CA GLN A 245 -12.94 -4.27 0.92
C GLN A 245 -14.44 -4.15 1.16
N SER A 246 -14.99 -2.94 1.06
CA SER A 246 -16.43 -2.73 1.13
C SER A 246 -16.98 -2.11 -0.15
N TYR A 247 -18.18 -2.53 -0.50
CA TYR A 247 -18.85 -2.11 -1.72
C TYR A 247 -20.25 -1.62 -1.37
N LYS A 248 -20.71 -0.57 -2.03
CA LYS A 248 -22.05 -0.04 -1.87
C LYS A 248 -22.71 0.07 -3.24
N ASP A 249 -23.98 -0.32 -3.31
CA ASP A 249 -24.79 -0.21 -4.51
C ASP A 249 -25.60 1.10 -4.57
N ALA A 250 -26.33 1.29 -5.67
CA ALA A 250 -27.18 2.46 -5.92
C ALA A 250 -28.35 2.59 -4.93
N TYR A 251 -28.76 1.49 -4.29
CA TYR A 251 -29.81 1.46 -3.29
C TYR A 251 -29.27 1.64 -1.86
N GLY A 252 -27.95 1.82 -1.73
CA GLY A 252 -27.26 2.03 -0.48
C GLY A 252 -26.99 0.77 0.33
N ARG A 253 -27.26 -0.42 -0.23
CA ARG A 253 -26.90 -1.70 0.40
C ARG A 253 -25.39 -1.85 0.38
N GLN A 254 -24.83 -2.31 1.49
CA GLN A 254 -23.40 -2.46 1.67
C GLN A 254 -23.01 -3.92 1.79
N PHE A 255 -21.89 -4.24 1.16
CA PHE A 255 -21.21 -5.51 1.29
C PHE A 255 -19.78 -5.26 1.80
N LYS A 256 -19.24 -6.19 2.58
CA LYS A 256 -17.91 -6.09 3.18
C LYS A 256 -17.22 -7.45 3.20
N ASP A 257 -15.98 -7.49 2.73
CA ASP A 257 -15.09 -8.65 2.78
C ASP A 257 -13.80 -8.30 3.53
N ILE A 258 -13.33 -9.20 4.39
CA ILE A 258 -12.12 -8.98 5.20
C ILE A 258 -11.12 -10.10 4.93
N ALA A 259 -9.96 -9.72 4.41
CA ALA A 259 -8.84 -10.63 4.25
C ALA A 259 -7.85 -10.52 5.40
N SER A 260 -7.13 -11.62 5.58
CA SER A 260 -5.90 -11.66 6.38
C SER A 260 -4.68 -11.60 5.48
N SER A 261 -3.63 -10.92 5.93
CA SER A 261 -2.31 -10.97 5.30
C SER A 261 -1.77 -12.40 5.36
N VAL A 262 -1.23 -12.91 4.25
CA VAL A 262 -0.65 -14.26 4.20
C VAL A 262 0.51 -14.40 5.17
N THR A 263 1.33 -13.35 5.34
CA THR A 263 2.41 -13.34 6.33
C THR A 263 1.87 -13.52 7.75
N ALA A 264 0.83 -12.76 8.12
CA ALA A 264 0.18 -12.88 9.43
C ALA A 264 -0.49 -14.26 9.63
N ARG A 265 -1.08 -14.83 8.58
CA ARG A 265 -1.68 -16.17 8.63
C ARG A 265 -0.62 -17.27 8.84
N ASN A 266 0.54 -17.14 8.22
CA ASN A 266 1.64 -18.09 8.42
C ASN A 266 2.23 -18.00 9.84
N GLU A 267 2.27 -16.80 10.43
CA GLU A 267 2.65 -16.63 11.84
C GLU A 267 1.63 -17.29 12.78
N LEU A 268 0.32 -17.14 12.54
CA LEU A 268 -0.73 -17.80 13.31
C LEU A 268 -0.63 -19.34 13.22
N LYS A 269 -0.46 -19.89 12.02
CA LYS A 269 -0.26 -21.34 11.82
C LYS A 269 0.97 -21.87 12.56
N LYS A 270 2.04 -21.08 12.67
CA LYS A 270 3.24 -21.46 13.41
C LYS A 270 2.99 -21.52 14.91
N VAL A 271 2.12 -20.66 15.45
CA VAL A 271 1.71 -20.69 16.86
C VAL A 271 0.83 -21.91 17.16
N ASP A 272 -0.10 -22.26 16.25
CA ASP A 272 -0.97 -23.42 16.43
C ASP A 272 -0.24 -24.76 16.29
N GLN A 273 0.88 -24.82 15.55
CA GLN A 273 1.75 -26.00 15.46
C GLN A 273 2.71 -26.18 16.65
N LEU A 274 2.75 -25.20 17.57
CA LEU A 274 3.58 -25.23 18.78
C LEU A 274 2.76 -25.50 20.05
N ARG A 275 1.49 -25.92 19.90
CA ARG A 275 0.60 -26.34 21.00
C ARG A 275 0.28 -27.83 20.94
#